data_AF-X0YNM7-F1
#
_entry.id   AF-X0YNM7-F1
#
_cell.length_a   1.000
_cell.length_b   1.000
_cell.length_c   1.000
_cell.angle_alpha   90.00
_cell.angle_beta   90.00
_cell.angle_gamma   90.00
#
_symmetry.space_group_name_H-M   'P 1'
#
loop_
_entity.id
_entity.type
_entity.pdbx_description
1 polymer ?
#
loop_
_entity_poly.entity_id
_entity_poly.type
_entity_poly.pdbx_seq_one_letter_code
_entity_poly.pdbx_strand_id
1 'polypeptide(L)'
;WTLVVVVSKSGDAVETRNAMLEAQHRYEQAGLNFAAHAVVVTRTCSALHRRCSEEAWLGGFRIWDWVGGRTSVTSAVGLLPAALQGLDVEAILAGARDTDVITRNRDAMRNPAALLALMWYHATEGRGTRDMVVIPYKDRLALFPKYLQQLVMESLGKEHDLDGRTVHQGLTVYGNKGSTDQHAYVQQLREGLDNFFVTFLAVRRDRCGTGDPCGTGF
;
A
#
# COMPACT_ATOMS: atom_id res chain seq x y z
N TRP A 1 -7.46 26.66 3.17
CA TRP A 1 -6.44 26.18 4.12
C TRP A 1 -6.14 24.74 3.78
N THR A 2 -4.94 24.48 3.23
CA THR A 2 -4.52 23.14 2.78
C THR A 2 -3.17 22.84 3.43
N LEU A 3 -3.01 21.65 3.99
CA LEU A 3 -1.74 21.13 4.49
C LEU A 3 -1.11 20.24 3.42
N VAL A 4 0.14 20.49 3.07
CA VAL A 4 0.93 19.68 2.14
C VAL A 4 1.79 18.71 2.93
N VAL A 5 1.61 17.41 2.68
CA VAL A 5 2.43 16.35 3.28
C VAL A 5 3.41 15.87 2.21
N VAL A 6 4.69 16.24 2.34
CA VAL A 6 5.73 15.84 1.40
C VAL A 6 6.38 14.55 1.88
N VAL A 7 6.24 13.47 1.11
CA VAL A 7 6.69 12.13 1.52
C VAL A 7 7.79 11.63 0.59
N SER A 8 9.00 11.43 1.12
CA SER A 8 10.07 10.76 0.40
C SER A 8 11.07 10.14 1.38
N LYS A 9 11.25 8.82 1.32
CA LYS A 9 12.21 8.13 2.20
C LYS A 9 13.65 8.60 1.97
N SER A 10 14.08 8.63 0.70
CA SER A 10 15.42 9.07 0.32
C SER A 10 15.59 10.59 0.47
N GLY A 11 14.51 11.34 0.27
CA GLY A 11 14.47 12.81 0.34
C GLY A 11 14.87 13.50 -0.96
N ASP A 12 15.15 12.75 -2.03
CA ASP A 12 15.63 13.22 -3.33
C ASP A 12 14.82 12.69 -4.52
N ALA A 13 13.70 11.98 -4.27
CA ALA A 13 12.82 11.49 -5.33
C ALA A 13 12.34 12.64 -6.24
N VAL A 14 12.65 12.53 -7.54
CA VAL A 14 12.48 13.62 -8.51
C VAL A 14 11.00 13.99 -8.65
N GLU A 15 10.12 13.00 -8.71
CA GLU A 15 8.67 13.19 -8.83
C GLU A 15 8.11 13.93 -7.61
N THR A 16 8.51 13.51 -6.41
CA THR A 16 8.10 14.18 -5.16
C THR A 16 8.63 15.60 -5.09
N ARG A 17 9.90 15.81 -5.46
CA ARG A 17 10.53 17.14 -5.47
C ARG A 17 9.80 18.08 -6.43
N ASN A 18 9.50 17.63 -7.65
CA ASN A 18 8.84 18.45 -8.65
C ASN A 18 7.41 18.80 -8.23
N ALA A 19 6.65 17.83 -7.71
CA ALA A 19 5.30 18.07 -7.20
C ALA A 19 5.31 19.07 -6.03
N MET A 20 6.28 18.97 -5.13
CA MET A 20 6.46 19.90 -4.02
C MET A 20 6.81 21.31 -4.50
N LEU A 21 7.72 21.46 -5.48
CA LEU A 21 8.07 22.77 -6.03
C LEU A 21 6.89 23.44 -6.73
N GLU A 22 6.08 22.69 -7.47
CA GLU A 22 4.84 23.19 -8.06
C GLU A 22 3.85 23.62 -6.98
N ALA A 23 3.65 22.80 -5.94
CA ALA A 23 2.80 23.16 -4.82
C ALA A 23 3.29 24.45 -4.13
N GLN A 24 4.59 24.54 -3.85
CA GLN A 24 5.21 25.73 -3.27
C GLN A 24 4.96 26.98 -4.14
N HIS A 25 5.17 26.87 -5.45
CA HIS A 25 4.92 27.96 -6.38
C HIS A 25 3.47 28.46 -6.34
N ARG A 26 2.48 27.55 -6.24
CA ARG A 26 1.06 27.93 -6.10
C ARG A 26 0.77 28.68 -4.80
N TYR A 27 1.41 28.30 -3.71
CA TYR A 27 1.26 29.02 -2.44
C TYR A 27 1.85 30.41 -2.51
N GLU A 28 3.05 30.55 -3.10
CA GLU A 28 3.71 31.84 -3.31
C GLU A 28 2.87 32.77 -4.20
N GLN A 29 2.30 32.25 -5.30
CA GLN A 29 1.37 33.01 -6.16
C GLN A 29 0.12 33.51 -5.42
N ALA A 30 -0.32 32.76 -4.41
CA ALA A 30 -1.45 33.13 -3.56
C ALA A 30 -1.05 34.04 -2.38
N GLY A 31 0.22 34.45 -2.27
CA GLY A 31 0.73 35.23 -1.16
C GLY A 31 0.82 34.46 0.17
N LEU A 32 0.86 33.13 0.11
CA LEU A 32 0.93 32.24 1.28
C LEU A 32 2.36 31.74 1.51
N ASN A 33 2.76 31.64 2.77
CA ASN A 33 4.03 31.00 3.14
C ASN A 33 3.89 29.47 3.13
N PHE A 34 4.47 28.81 2.12
CA PHE A 34 4.44 27.35 1.99
C PHE A 34 4.90 26.62 3.27
N ALA A 35 5.94 27.10 3.94
CA ALA A 35 6.48 26.47 5.15
C ALA A 35 5.45 26.38 6.28
N ALA A 36 4.57 27.39 6.40
CA ALA A 36 3.47 27.41 7.37
C ALA A 36 2.32 26.44 7.02
N HIS A 37 2.43 25.74 5.88
CA HIS A 37 1.43 24.82 5.35
C HIS A 37 2.04 23.48 4.92
N ALA A 38 3.28 23.18 5.30
CA ALA A 38 3.97 21.97 4.88
C ALA A 38 4.51 21.17 6.06
N VAL A 39 4.41 19.85 5.96
CA VAL A 39 5.11 18.88 6.82
C VAL A 39 5.81 17.86 5.95
N VAL A 40 6.86 17.23 6.49
CA VAL A 40 7.63 16.21 5.78
C VAL A 40 7.49 14.83 6.44
N VAL A 41 7.43 13.77 5.65
CA VAL A 41 7.71 12.40 6.09
C VAL A 41 8.94 11.88 5.36
N THR A 42 10.06 11.77 6.07
CA THR A 42 11.36 11.43 5.46
C THR A 42 12.34 10.85 6.48
N ARG A 43 13.48 10.36 6.00
CA ARG A 43 14.56 9.88 6.87
C ARG A 43 15.27 11.05 7.53
N THR A 44 15.70 10.88 8.78
CA THR A 44 16.58 11.84 9.46
C THR A 44 17.82 12.13 8.62
N CYS A 45 18.23 13.41 8.55
CA CYS A 45 19.37 13.89 7.76
C CYS A 45 19.24 13.73 6.22
N SER A 46 18.07 13.38 5.69
CA SER A 46 17.82 13.46 4.24
C SER A 46 17.87 14.92 3.75
N ALA A 47 17.99 15.12 2.43
CA ALA A 47 17.91 16.46 1.84
C ALA A 47 16.61 17.18 2.22
N LEU A 48 15.49 16.44 2.20
CA LEU A 48 14.17 16.96 2.55
C LEU A 48 14.04 17.27 4.06
N HIS A 49 14.68 16.49 4.93
CA HIS A 49 14.74 16.76 6.36
C HIS A 49 15.51 18.06 6.67
N ARG A 50 16.67 18.26 6.01
CA ARG A 50 17.45 19.49 6.15
C ARG A 50 16.67 20.69 5.66
N ARG A 51 16.07 20.58 4.47
CA ARG A 51 15.22 21.62 3.90
C ARG A 51 14.06 22.02 4.81
N CYS A 52 13.35 21.04 5.37
CA CYS A 52 12.28 21.29 6.34
C CYS A 52 12.75 22.15 7.53
N SER A 53 14.00 21.95 7.98
CA SER A 53 14.58 22.72 9.08
C SER A 53 15.04 24.12 8.63
N GLU A 54 15.72 24.20 7.49
CA GLU A 54 16.26 25.44 6.90
C GLU A 54 15.15 26.42 6.51
N GLU A 55 14.04 25.92 5.97
CA GLU A 55 12.88 26.71 5.54
C GLU A 55 11.81 26.86 6.64
N ALA A 56 12.06 26.33 7.85
CA ALA A 56 11.16 26.42 9.00
C ALA A 56 9.73 25.93 8.71
N TRP A 57 9.60 24.73 8.13
CA TRP A 57 8.30 24.08 7.92
C TRP A 57 7.66 23.69 9.27
N LEU A 58 6.37 23.34 9.27
CA LEU A 58 5.62 23.00 10.49
C LEU A 58 6.20 21.81 11.27
N GLY A 59 6.89 20.89 10.59
CA GLY A 59 7.57 19.76 11.23
C GLY A 59 7.82 18.58 10.32
N GLY A 60 8.50 17.57 10.88
CA GLY A 60 8.87 16.35 10.18
C GLY A 60 8.59 15.08 10.98
N PHE A 61 8.13 14.05 10.28
CA PHE A 61 7.95 12.71 10.80
C PHE A 61 9.00 11.77 10.21
N ARG A 62 9.54 10.91 11.06
CA ARG A 62 10.65 10.04 10.71
C ARG A 62 10.16 8.75 10.05
N ILE A 63 10.84 8.34 8.98
CA ILE A 63 10.89 6.95 8.52
C ILE A 63 12.28 6.36 8.79
N TRP A 64 12.34 5.10 9.22
CA TRP A 64 13.60 4.41 9.50
C TRP A 64 14.13 3.67 8.26
N ASP A 65 15.44 3.45 8.20
CA ASP A 65 16.09 2.75 7.07
C ASP A 65 15.57 1.33 6.86
N TRP A 66 15.22 0.63 7.94
CA TRP A 66 14.69 -0.73 7.89
C TRP A 66 13.23 -0.81 7.42
N VAL A 67 12.53 0.33 7.29
CA VAL A 67 11.16 0.37 6.74
C VAL A 67 11.24 0.58 5.22
N GLY A 68 10.95 -0.46 4.43
CA GLY A 68 10.88 -0.37 2.97
C GLY A 68 9.72 0.52 2.49
N GLY A 69 9.83 1.10 1.29
CA GLY A 69 8.78 1.99 0.74
C GLY A 69 7.42 1.28 0.64
N ARG A 70 7.38 0.13 -0.02
CA ARG A 70 6.17 -0.70 -0.17
C ARG A 70 5.62 -1.31 1.13
N THR A 71 6.41 -1.33 2.20
CA THR A 71 6.02 -1.82 3.53
C THR A 71 5.82 -0.69 4.55
N SER A 72 5.80 0.58 4.10
CA SER A 72 5.76 1.74 4.99
C SER A 72 4.35 2.20 5.41
N VAL A 73 3.28 1.51 5.00
CA VAL A 73 1.90 1.95 5.25
C VAL A 73 1.55 2.06 6.75
N THR A 74 2.16 1.23 7.59
CA THR A 74 2.02 1.27 9.06
C THR A 74 3.04 2.19 9.75
N SER A 75 3.79 2.98 8.98
CA SER A 75 4.65 4.06 9.48
C SER A 75 3.98 5.43 9.33
N ALA A 76 4.70 6.50 9.66
CA ALA A 76 4.25 7.86 9.42
C ALA A 76 3.77 8.13 7.98
N VAL A 77 4.25 7.37 6.99
CA VAL A 77 3.81 7.49 5.58
C VAL A 77 2.31 7.28 5.43
N GLY A 78 1.74 6.23 6.03
CA GLY A 78 0.30 5.94 5.95
C GLY A 78 -0.48 6.43 7.17
N LEU A 79 0.13 6.45 8.35
CA LEU A 79 -0.56 6.82 9.59
C LEU A 79 -0.83 8.32 9.70
N LEU A 80 0.07 9.18 9.23
CA LEU A 80 -0.17 10.63 9.25
C LEU A 80 -1.41 11.04 8.44
N PRO A 81 -1.55 10.68 7.15
CA PRO A 81 -2.77 11.01 6.40
C PRO A 81 -4.01 10.33 6.98
N ALA A 82 -3.90 9.12 7.54
CA ALA A 82 -5.02 8.47 8.22
C ALA A 82 -5.49 9.25 9.44
N ALA A 83 -4.57 9.70 10.31
CA ALA A 83 -4.88 10.52 11.47
C ALA A 83 -5.50 11.86 11.07
N LEU A 84 -4.97 12.53 10.04
CA LEU A 84 -5.51 13.79 9.52
C LEU A 84 -6.94 13.64 8.96
N GLN A 85 -7.32 12.45 8.51
CA GLN A 85 -8.69 12.13 8.08
C GLN A 85 -9.60 11.66 9.24
N GLY A 86 -9.11 11.65 10.48
CA GLY A 86 -9.88 11.22 11.65
C GLY A 86 -10.01 9.70 11.78
N LEU A 87 -9.16 8.92 11.11
CA LEU A 87 -9.12 7.47 11.31
C LEU A 87 -8.39 7.13 12.61
N ASP A 88 -8.86 6.07 13.27
CA ASP A 88 -8.22 5.52 14.46
C ASP A 88 -6.94 4.76 14.08
N VAL A 89 -5.81 5.47 14.15
CA VAL A 89 -4.49 4.91 13.83
C VAL A 89 -4.03 3.86 14.84
N GLU A 90 -4.48 3.95 16.08
CA GLU A 90 -4.18 2.95 17.11
C GLU A 90 -4.90 1.63 16.80
N ALA A 91 -6.15 1.69 16.32
CA ALA A 91 -6.86 0.51 15.85
C ALA A 91 -6.21 -0.13 14.61
N ILE A 92 -5.69 0.67 13.68
CA ILE A 92 -4.93 0.17 12.51
C ILE A 92 -3.67 -0.57 12.99
N LEU A 93 -2.90 0.03 13.89
CA LEU A 93 -1.69 -0.56 14.46
C LEU A 93 -1.99 -1.79 15.31
N ALA A 94 -3.09 -1.81 16.06
CA ALA A 94 -3.53 -2.97 16.82
C ALA A 94 -3.84 -4.15 15.90
N GLY A 95 -4.57 -3.94 14.79
CA GLY A 95 -4.83 -4.98 13.80
C GLY A 95 -3.57 -5.52 13.12
N ALA A 96 -2.60 -4.64 12.81
CA ALA A 96 -1.29 -5.05 12.29
C ALA A 96 -0.52 -5.89 13.32
N ARG A 97 -0.48 -5.46 14.59
CA ARG A 97 0.16 -6.20 15.69
C ARG A 97 -0.47 -7.58 15.90
N ASP A 98 -1.80 -7.68 15.85
CA ASP A 98 -2.49 -8.95 16.02
C ASP A 98 -2.13 -9.91 14.88
N THR A 99 -1.99 -9.39 13.65
CA THR A 99 -1.51 -10.15 12.49
C THR A 99 -0.05 -10.60 12.71
N ASP A 100 0.83 -9.74 13.20
CA ASP A 100 2.22 -10.09 13.52
C ASP A 100 2.30 -11.21 14.58
N VAL A 101 1.43 -11.21 15.58
CA VAL A 101 1.39 -12.26 16.62
C VAL A 101 0.99 -13.61 16.01
N ILE A 102 -0.09 -13.64 15.22
CA ILE A 102 -0.59 -14.89 14.64
C ILE A 102 0.41 -15.45 13.62
N THR A 103 1.06 -14.59 12.84
CA THR A 103 2.01 -14.98 11.78
C THR A 103 3.40 -15.40 12.28
N ARG A 104 3.69 -15.25 13.58
CA ARG A 104 4.87 -15.84 14.23
C ARG A 104 4.69 -17.32 14.60
N ASN A 105 3.48 -17.87 14.43
CA ASN A 105 3.26 -19.29 14.65
C ASN A 105 4.02 -20.12 13.59
N ARG A 106 4.82 -21.09 14.05
CA ARG A 106 5.62 -21.99 13.19
C ARG A 106 4.78 -23.08 12.55
N ASP A 107 3.61 -23.39 13.11
CA ASP A 107 2.64 -24.28 12.48
C ASP A 107 1.96 -23.54 11.33
N ALA A 108 2.29 -23.94 10.09
CA ALA A 108 1.76 -23.33 8.89
C ALA A 108 0.23 -23.36 8.87
N MET A 109 -0.42 -24.44 9.33
CA MET A 109 -1.89 -24.55 9.31
C MET A 109 -2.59 -23.58 10.25
N ARG A 110 -1.86 -22.99 11.19
CA ARG A 110 -2.34 -21.98 12.15
C ARG A 110 -1.79 -20.59 11.88
N ASN A 111 -1.11 -20.41 10.75
CA ASN A 111 -0.50 -19.15 10.32
C ASN A 111 -1.08 -18.74 8.96
N PRO A 112 -2.01 -17.77 8.93
CA PRO A 112 -2.66 -17.35 7.69
C PRO A 112 -1.68 -16.85 6.61
N ALA A 113 -0.59 -16.17 6.99
CA ALA A 113 0.39 -15.71 6.03
C ALA A 113 1.20 -16.87 5.44
N ALA A 114 1.57 -17.85 6.26
CA ALA A 114 2.23 -19.06 5.77
C ALA A 114 1.33 -19.88 4.84
N LEU A 115 0.04 -20.03 5.18
CA LEU A 115 -0.93 -20.69 4.30
C LEU A 115 -1.06 -19.96 2.97
N LEU A 116 -1.21 -18.63 2.98
CA LEU A 116 -1.29 -17.84 1.75
C LEU A 116 -0.02 -18.02 0.90
N ALA A 117 1.16 -17.95 1.51
CA ALA A 117 2.42 -18.16 0.82
C ALA A 117 2.53 -19.56 0.21
N LEU A 118 2.12 -20.62 0.93
CA LEU A 118 2.09 -22.00 0.44
C LEU A 118 1.10 -22.18 -0.71
N MET A 119 -0.08 -21.55 -0.63
CA MET A 119 -1.08 -21.57 -1.70
C MET A 119 -0.56 -20.89 -2.96
N TRP A 120 0.08 -19.72 -2.82
CA TRP A 120 0.69 -19.02 -3.96
C TRP A 120 1.83 -19.83 -4.55
N TYR A 121 2.69 -20.40 -3.71
CA TYR A 121 3.77 -21.27 -4.17
C TYR A 121 3.22 -22.47 -4.94
N HIS A 122 2.21 -23.15 -4.41
CA HIS A 122 1.58 -24.27 -5.08
C HIS A 122 0.92 -23.87 -6.41
N ALA A 123 0.11 -22.79 -6.41
CA ALA A 123 -0.60 -22.33 -7.59
C ALA A 123 0.34 -21.88 -8.72
N THR A 124 1.55 -21.43 -8.39
CA THR A 124 2.54 -20.92 -9.34
C THR A 124 3.69 -21.90 -9.61
N GLU A 125 3.56 -23.14 -9.14
CA GLU A 125 4.61 -24.17 -9.18
C GLU A 125 5.96 -23.69 -8.61
N GLY A 126 5.93 -22.74 -7.69
CA GLY A 126 7.11 -22.11 -7.09
C GLY A 126 7.94 -21.25 -8.05
N ARG A 127 7.46 -20.98 -9.26
CA ARG A 127 8.23 -20.29 -10.33
C ARG A 127 7.40 -19.26 -11.11
N GLY A 128 6.30 -18.78 -10.53
CA GLY A 128 5.50 -17.71 -11.13
C GLY A 128 4.71 -18.13 -12.38
N THR A 129 4.34 -19.40 -12.53
CA THR A 129 3.64 -19.89 -13.76
C THR A 129 2.23 -19.34 -13.94
N ARG A 130 1.66 -18.74 -12.90
CA ARG A 130 0.30 -18.18 -12.91
C ARG A 130 0.29 -16.77 -12.32
N ASP A 131 -0.64 -15.97 -12.82
CA ASP A 131 -0.88 -14.63 -12.33
C ASP A 131 -1.89 -14.62 -11.16
N MET A 132 -1.73 -13.68 -10.23
CA MET A 132 -2.68 -13.44 -9.14
C MET A 132 -3.71 -12.42 -9.57
N VAL A 133 -5.01 -12.76 -9.46
CA VAL A 133 -6.11 -11.83 -9.65
C VAL A 133 -6.75 -11.49 -8.30
N VAL A 134 -6.75 -10.23 -7.91
CA VAL A 134 -7.32 -9.75 -6.65
C VAL A 134 -8.65 -9.03 -6.90
N ILE A 135 -9.73 -9.55 -6.31
CA ILE A 135 -11.08 -9.03 -6.50
C ILE A 135 -11.69 -8.64 -5.15
N PRO A 136 -11.59 -7.35 -4.76
CA PRO A 136 -12.28 -6.83 -3.60
C PRO A 136 -13.75 -6.52 -3.92
N TYR A 137 -14.67 -7.10 -3.15
CA TYR A 137 -16.11 -6.81 -3.18
C TYR A 137 -16.46 -5.62 -2.25
N LYS A 138 -15.67 -4.55 -2.33
CA LYS A 138 -15.95 -3.29 -1.61
C LYS A 138 -15.25 -2.10 -2.25
N ASP A 139 -16.01 -1.04 -2.50
CA ASP A 139 -15.52 0.20 -3.12
C ASP A 139 -14.35 0.84 -2.38
N ARG A 140 -14.41 0.82 -1.04
CA ARG A 140 -13.34 1.35 -0.18
C ARG A 140 -12.02 0.58 -0.33
N LEU A 141 -12.02 -0.60 -0.96
CA LEU A 141 -10.84 -1.40 -1.25
C LEU A 141 -10.40 -1.32 -2.73
N ALA A 142 -10.93 -0.38 -3.51
CA ALA A 142 -10.57 -0.26 -4.93
C ALA A 142 -9.07 -0.01 -5.19
N LEU A 143 -8.36 0.62 -4.24
CA LEU A 143 -6.92 0.85 -4.33
C LEU A 143 -6.08 -0.33 -3.79
N PHE A 144 -6.71 -1.33 -3.17
CA PHE A 144 -6.00 -2.44 -2.55
C PHE A 144 -5.24 -3.31 -3.56
N PRO A 145 -5.79 -3.67 -4.75
CA PRO A 145 -5.02 -4.37 -5.77
C PRO A 145 -3.80 -3.58 -6.24
N LYS A 146 -3.92 -2.25 -6.38
CA LYS A 146 -2.79 -1.36 -6.76
C LYS A 146 -1.69 -1.34 -5.69
N TYR A 147 -2.08 -1.36 -4.42
CA TYR A 147 -1.13 -1.52 -3.32
C TYR A 147 -0.41 -2.88 -3.39
N LEU A 148 -1.15 -3.96 -3.64
CA LEU A 148 -0.58 -5.31 -3.76
C LEU A 148 0.33 -5.48 -4.97
N GLN A 149 0.06 -4.79 -6.09
CA GLN A 149 0.97 -4.76 -7.24
C GLN A 149 2.38 -4.35 -6.82
N GLN A 150 2.50 -3.23 -6.11
CA GLN A 150 3.80 -2.81 -5.61
C GLN A 150 4.36 -3.78 -4.55
N LEU A 151 3.54 -4.16 -3.57
CA LEU A 151 4.00 -5.02 -2.47
C LEU A 151 4.53 -6.37 -2.96
N VAL A 152 3.82 -7.02 -3.89
CA VAL A 152 4.13 -8.37 -4.36
C VAL A 152 5.13 -8.33 -5.51
N MET A 153 4.85 -7.56 -6.57
CA MET A 153 5.66 -7.60 -7.79
C MET A 153 7.07 -7.04 -7.55
N GLU A 154 7.20 -5.94 -6.79
CA GLU A 154 8.51 -5.37 -6.44
C GLU A 154 9.28 -6.23 -5.42
N SER A 155 8.58 -7.07 -4.63
CA SER A 155 9.23 -7.98 -3.68
C SER A 155 9.73 -9.26 -4.33
N LEU A 156 8.89 -9.90 -5.15
CA LEU A 156 9.12 -11.23 -5.69
C LEU A 156 9.69 -11.23 -7.11
N GLY A 157 9.47 -10.17 -7.89
CA GLY A 157 10.02 -9.99 -9.23
C GLY A 157 11.54 -9.81 -9.17
N LYS A 158 12.30 -10.90 -9.30
CA LYS A 158 13.76 -10.92 -9.11
C LYS A 158 14.44 -11.81 -10.13
N GLU A 159 15.51 -11.30 -10.73
CA GLU A 159 16.32 -12.04 -11.69
C GLU A 159 17.12 -13.16 -11.02
N HIS A 160 17.68 -12.90 -9.84
CA HIS A 160 18.56 -13.83 -9.14
C HIS A 160 17.98 -14.30 -7.81
N ASP A 161 18.29 -15.54 -7.42
CA ASP A 161 18.07 -16.06 -6.08
C ASP A 161 19.17 -15.59 -5.09
N LEU A 162 19.10 -16.05 -3.84
CA LEU A 162 20.09 -15.70 -2.81
C LEU A 162 21.48 -16.32 -3.04
N ASP A 163 21.57 -17.37 -3.86
CA ASP A 163 22.83 -18.01 -4.27
C ASP A 163 23.40 -17.36 -5.55
N GLY A 164 22.73 -16.33 -6.10
CA GLY A 164 23.11 -15.63 -7.32
C GLY A 164 22.74 -16.34 -8.63
N ARG A 165 22.00 -17.46 -8.57
CA ARG A 165 21.54 -18.15 -9.77
C ARG A 165 20.43 -17.35 -10.45
N THR A 166 20.46 -17.28 -11.78
CA THR A 166 19.38 -16.68 -12.55
C THR A 166 18.14 -17.56 -12.49
N VAL A 167 17.04 -17.01 -11.97
CA VAL A 167 15.75 -17.70 -11.75
C VAL A 167 14.56 -16.99 -12.38
N HIS A 168 14.67 -15.69 -12.69
CA HIS A 168 13.57 -14.87 -13.23
C HIS A 168 12.24 -15.07 -12.46
N GLN A 169 12.30 -15.04 -11.14
CA GLN A 169 11.14 -15.25 -10.28
C GLN A 169 10.17 -14.05 -10.37
N GLY A 170 8.89 -14.30 -10.12
CA GLY A 170 7.89 -13.25 -10.05
C GLY A 170 6.49 -13.77 -9.73
N LEU A 171 5.59 -12.84 -9.43
CA LEU A 171 4.16 -13.09 -9.32
C LEU A 171 3.42 -11.85 -9.78
N THR A 172 2.89 -11.90 -11.00
CA THR A 172 2.12 -10.78 -11.54
C THR A 172 0.83 -10.61 -10.77
N VAL A 173 0.50 -9.37 -10.42
CA VAL A 173 -0.76 -9.06 -9.74
C VAL A 173 -1.64 -8.21 -10.64
N TYR A 174 -2.82 -8.73 -10.92
CA TYR A 174 -3.92 -8.00 -11.54
C TYR A 174 -5.05 -7.83 -10.53
N GLY A 175 -5.91 -6.86 -10.78
CA GLY A 175 -7.12 -6.72 -9.96
C GLY A 175 -7.74 -5.35 -10.12
N ASN A 176 -9.07 -5.36 -10.10
CA ASN A 176 -9.94 -4.20 -10.11
C ASN A 176 -11.14 -4.50 -9.20
N LYS A 177 -12.02 -3.53 -8.98
CA LYS A 177 -13.13 -3.65 -8.01
C LYS A 177 -14.21 -4.62 -8.53
N GLY A 178 -14.76 -5.47 -7.64
CA GLY A 178 -16.04 -6.17 -7.89
C GLY A 178 -17.24 -5.35 -7.39
N SER A 179 -18.43 -5.34 -8.03
CA SER A 179 -18.90 -6.00 -9.25
C SER A 179 -18.79 -5.15 -10.53
N THR A 180 -18.46 -3.87 -10.41
CA THR A 180 -18.45 -2.93 -11.55
C THR A 180 -17.42 -3.33 -12.62
N ASP A 181 -16.24 -3.81 -12.21
CA ASP A 181 -15.19 -4.23 -13.16
C ASP A 181 -15.23 -5.73 -13.44
N GLN A 182 -16.18 -6.48 -12.85
CA GLN A 182 -16.37 -7.89 -13.21
C GLN A 182 -16.79 -8.02 -14.68
N HIS A 183 -17.57 -7.06 -15.19
CA HIS A 183 -17.93 -7.04 -16.61
C HIS A 183 -16.74 -6.81 -17.56
N ALA A 184 -15.57 -6.38 -17.07
CA ALA A 184 -14.41 -6.10 -17.91
C ALA A 184 -13.55 -7.35 -18.21
N TYR A 185 -13.38 -8.26 -17.25
CA TYR A 185 -12.46 -9.40 -17.41
C TYR A 185 -12.97 -10.74 -16.85
N VAL A 186 -14.20 -10.82 -16.31
CA VAL A 186 -14.75 -12.11 -15.85
C VAL A 186 -14.88 -13.12 -16.98
N GLN A 187 -15.07 -12.68 -18.24
CA GLN A 187 -15.10 -13.61 -19.36
C GLN A 187 -13.76 -14.35 -19.51
N GLN A 188 -12.63 -13.63 -19.42
CA GLN A 188 -11.30 -14.24 -19.39
C GLN A 188 -11.15 -15.18 -18.19
N LEU A 189 -11.67 -14.82 -17.01
CA LEU A 189 -11.58 -15.66 -15.82
C LEU A 189 -12.46 -16.93 -15.89
N ARG A 190 -13.45 -16.98 -16.78
CA ARG A 190 -14.38 -18.12 -16.88
C ARG A 190 -14.08 -19.05 -18.05
N GLU A 191 -13.75 -18.48 -19.20
CA GLU A 191 -13.62 -19.21 -20.47
C GLU A 191 -12.25 -19.02 -21.12
N GLY A 192 -11.40 -18.15 -20.57
CA GLY A 192 -10.06 -17.89 -21.09
C GLY A 192 -9.03 -18.94 -20.67
N LEU A 193 -7.76 -18.62 -20.95
CA LEU A 193 -6.61 -19.43 -20.52
C LEU A 193 -6.56 -19.60 -19.00
N ASP A 194 -6.33 -20.82 -18.54
CA ASP A 194 -6.10 -21.15 -17.13
C ASP A 194 -4.65 -20.81 -16.71
N ASN A 195 -4.31 -19.52 -16.72
CA ASN A 195 -3.00 -19.00 -16.36
C ASN A 195 -3.02 -18.11 -15.11
N PHE A 196 -4.05 -18.23 -14.27
CA PHE A 196 -4.22 -17.39 -13.09
C PHE A 196 -4.79 -18.16 -11.89
N PHE A 197 -4.79 -17.51 -10.73
CA PHE A 197 -5.60 -17.87 -9.57
C PHE A 197 -6.22 -16.62 -8.96
N VAL A 198 -7.33 -16.79 -8.25
CA VAL A 198 -8.15 -15.65 -7.76
C VAL A 198 -8.12 -15.55 -6.25
N THR A 199 -7.91 -14.34 -5.74
CA THR A 199 -8.08 -13.97 -4.33
C THR A 199 -9.26 -13.02 -4.18
N PHE A 200 -10.32 -13.50 -3.53
CA PHE A 200 -11.51 -12.71 -3.24
C PHE A 200 -11.40 -12.05 -1.86
N LEU A 201 -11.75 -10.77 -1.77
CA LEU A 201 -11.88 -10.07 -0.49
C LEU A 201 -13.34 -9.63 -0.31
N ALA A 202 -14.01 -10.15 0.72
CA ALA A 202 -15.39 -9.81 1.04
C ALA A 202 -15.49 -9.20 2.43
N VAL A 203 -16.21 -8.08 2.54
CA VAL A 203 -16.51 -7.43 3.82
C VAL A 203 -17.95 -7.79 4.22
N ARG A 204 -18.10 -8.69 5.19
CA ARG A 204 -19.41 -9.25 5.57
C ARG A 204 -20.34 -8.30 6.29
N ARG A 205 -19.79 -7.32 7.02
CA ARG A 205 -20.57 -6.28 7.70
C ARG A 205 -19.94 -4.94 7.39
N ASP A 206 -20.74 -4.05 6.82
CA ASP A 206 -20.30 -2.68 6.65
C ASP A 206 -20.41 -1.92 7.96
N ARG A 207 -19.60 -0.87 8.12
CA ARG A 207 -19.90 0.13 9.16
C ARG A 207 -21.13 0.89 8.67
N CYS A 208 -22.27 0.70 9.34
CA CYS A 208 -23.42 1.58 9.19
C CYS A 208 -22.90 3.03 9.30
N GLY A 209 -23.02 3.81 8.23
CA GLY A 209 -22.80 5.24 8.31
C GLY A 209 -23.83 5.85 9.26
N THR A 210 -23.50 6.95 9.93
CA THR A 210 -24.51 7.79 10.56
C THR A 210 -25.43 8.35 9.47
N GLY A 211 -26.47 7.58 9.09
CA GLY A 211 -27.47 7.99 8.09
C GLY A 211 -27.99 6.91 7.14
N ASP A 212 -27.28 5.79 6.95
CA ASP A 212 -27.72 4.75 6.01
C ASP A 212 -28.19 3.48 6.74
N PRO A 213 -29.40 2.97 6.47
CA PRO A 213 -29.82 1.69 7.03
C PRO A 213 -28.88 0.60 6.51
N CYS A 214 -28.26 -0.14 7.44
CA CYS A 214 -27.40 -1.29 7.10
C CYS A 214 -28.17 -2.23 6.16
N GLY A 215 -27.78 -2.21 4.88
CA GLY A 215 -28.29 -3.15 3.89
C GLY A 215 -27.93 -4.58 4.29
N THR A 216 -28.91 -5.46 4.23
CA THR A 216 -28.76 -6.90 4.39
C THR A 216 -27.69 -7.42 3.41
N GLY A 217 -26.67 -8.07 3.96
CA GLY A 217 -25.55 -8.61 3.21
C GLY A 217 -25.93 -9.71 2.22
N PHE A 218 -25.06 -9.88 1.23
CA PHE A 218 -24.87 -11.13 0.50
C PHE A 218 -23.83 -11.99 1.22
#